data_AF-Q6FKB5-F1
#
_entry.id   AF-Q6FKB5-F1
#
_cell.length_a   1.000
_cell.length_b   1.000
_cell.length_c   1.000
_cell.angle_alpha   90.00
_cell.angle_beta   90.00
_cell.angle_gamma   90.00
#
_symmetry.space_group_name_H-M   'P 1'
#
loop_
_entity.id
_entity.type
_entity.pdbx_description
1 polymer ?
#
loop_
_entity_poly.entity_id
_entity_poly.type
_entity_poly.pdbx_seq_one_letter_code
_entity_poly.pdbx_strand_id
1 'polypeptide(L)'
;MIGRPGNWFFVVPWIAFIPWYGMLITMLVCWAAQGHPIYWFMHTEQFPVYISDIGATNLRPLFISCAGWQGLGYVITVACEFFQRSGHWPGFLRSSSNKDYSKVEYHETILSKKYFMPPYYTRHERNLIFAAVILGGLGEVALLMCTIFSTALYHHVHLSMVGVFVVLMFFSVCCQTAQYFMMGRRYALFHPLSSENPDAIHALKWYQLAGYKYNKFIISASMKVVWLALAVVWAICFAAISDNSKSACFEWLLAFWFGVLFMIISWDFYMGGRYMYSKYFHQIEAIHGYYKYDSEISSSKESSFASTISEAKLEDSADADEININNQV
;
A
#
# COMPACT_ATOMS: atom_id res chain seq x y z
N MET A 1 -21.62 3.92 -16.01
CA MET A 1 -22.38 3.87 -14.74
C MET A 1 -21.42 3.57 -13.60
N ILE A 2 -21.22 4.53 -12.70
CA ILE A 2 -20.46 4.33 -11.45
C ILE A 2 -21.32 3.43 -10.56
N GLY A 3 -20.84 2.22 -10.26
CA GLY A 3 -21.59 1.26 -9.44
C GLY A 3 -21.47 1.58 -7.95
N ARG A 4 -22.34 1.00 -7.13
CA ARG A 4 -22.27 1.17 -5.66
C ARG A 4 -20.90 0.74 -5.13
N PRO A 5 -20.34 1.44 -4.12
CA PRO A 5 -19.08 1.05 -3.51
C PRO A 5 -19.22 -0.30 -2.80
N GLY A 6 -18.17 -1.14 -2.86
CA GLY A 6 -18.17 -2.45 -2.18
C GLY A 6 -17.92 -2.34 -0.68
N ASN A 7 -17.21 -1.30 -0.24
CA ASN A 7 -16.97 -0.96 1.17
C ASN A 7 -16.92 0.57 1.33
N TRP A 8 -17.02 1.09 2.55
CA TRP A 8 -16.96 2.54 2.84
C TRP A 8 -15.54 3.04 3.16
N PHE A 9 -14.53 2.17 3.10
CA PHE A 9 -13.15 2.54 3.45
C PHE A 9 -12.58 3.62 2.51
N PHE A 10 -13.09 3.74 1.28
CA PHE A 10 -12.67 4.79 0.34
C PHE A 10 -12.84 6.20 0.89
N VAL A 11 -13.66 6.42 1.93
CA VAL A 11 -13.86 7.71 2.59
C VAL A 11 -12.71 8.06 3.56
N VAL A 12 -11.97 7.06 4.08
CA VAL A 12 -10.89 7.27 5.04
C VAL A 12 -9.80 8.22 4.52
N PRO A 13 -9.28 8.04 3.28
CA PRO A 13 -8.35 9.01 2.72
C PRO A 13 -8.96 10.40 2.58
N TRP A 14 -10.28 10.51 2.35
CA TRP A 14 -10.96 11.81 2.22
C TRP A 14 -10.96 12.59 3.55
N ILE A 15 -11.26 11.89 4.64
CA ILE A 15 -11.25 12.47 5.99
C ILE A 15 -9.83 12.92 6.39
N ALA A 16 -8.80 12.20 5.94
CA ALA A 16 -7.41 12.56 6.20
C ALA A 16 -6.96 13.83 5.44
N PHE A 17 -7.30 13.98 4.16
CA PHE A 17 -6.79 15.11 3.35
C PHE A 17 -7.60 16.42 3.46
N ILE A 18 -8.91 16.38 3.77
CA ILE A 18 -9.74 17.61 3.77
C ILE A 18 -9.16 18.68 4.72
N PRO A 19 -8.80 18.36 5.99
CA PRO A 19 -8.23 19.35 6.88
C PRO A 19 -6.86 19.88 6.43
N TRP A 20 -6.06 19.05 5.74
CA TRP A 20 -4.78 19.47 5.17
C TRP A 20 -4.97 20.55 4.10
N TYR A 21 -5.87 20.32 3.13
CA TYR A 21 -6.18 21.32 2.11
C TYR A 21 -6.84 22.56 2.70
N GLY A 22 -7.75 22.37 3.66
CA GLY A 22 -8.38 23.47 4.38
C GLY A 22 -7.35 24.39 5.01
N MET A 23 -6.38 23.82 5.73
CA MET A 23 -5.26 24.56 6.32
C MET A 23 -4.43 25.31 5.27
N LEU A 24 -4.01 24.66 4.19
CA LEU A 24 -3.21 25.29 3.13
C LEU A 24 -3.94 26.51 2.55
N ILE A 25 -5.23 26.36 2.23
CA ILE A 25 -6.05 27.45 1.70
C ILE A 25 -6.21 28.55 2.75
N THR A 26 -6.47 28.21 4.01
CA THR A 26 -6.59 29.20 5.09
C THR A 26 -5.31 30.01 5.27
N MET A 27 -4.14 29.36 5.25
CA MET A 27 -2.85 30.05 5.37
C MET A 27 -2.63 31.04 4.22
N LEU A 28 -2.95 30.63 2.98
CA LEU A 28 -2.84 31.50 1.82
C LEU A 28 -3.82 32.69 1.89
N VAL A 29 -5.07 32.44 2.30
CA VAL A 29 -6.10 33.47 2.46
C VAL A 29 -5.75 34.45 3.56
N CYS A 30 -5.27 33.98 4.72
CA CYS A 30 -4.85 34.86 5.81
C CYS A 30 -3.68 35.76 5.41
N TRP A 31 -2.71 35.23 4.66
CA TRP A 31 -1.60 36.03 4.13
C TRP A 31 -2.07 37.08 3.11
N ALA A 32 -2.96 36.71 2.19
CA ALA A 32 -3.53 37.65 1.23
C ALA A 32 -4.39 38.74 1.91
N ALA A 33 -5.20 38.37 2.91
CA ALA A 33 -6.06 39.30 3.65
C ALA A 33 -5.27 40.33 4.48
N GLN A 34 -4.07 39.99 4.92
CA GLN A 34 -3.16 40.90 5.63
C GLN A 34 -2.38 41.84 4.71
N GLY A 35 -2.62 41.79 3.39
CA GLY A 35 -1.95 42.65 2.43
C GLY A 35 -0.53 42.18 2.07
N HIS A 36 -0.26 40.88 2.15
CA HIS A 36 1.04 40.26 1.82
C HIS A 36 2.19 40.73 2.75
N PRO A 37 2.09 40.51 4.06
CA PRO A 37 3.11 40.94 5.00
C PRO A 37 4.44 40.23 4.75
N ILE A 38 5.54 40.98 4.88
CA ILE A 38 6.90 40.45 4.94
C ILE A 38 7.23 40.21 6.42
N TYR A 39 7.62 38.98 6.77
CA TYR A 39 7.93 38.64 8.15
C TYR A 39 9.32 39.12 8.56
N TRP A 40 9.51 39.40 9.85
CA TRP A 40 10.75 40.00 10.39
C TRP A 40 12.01 39.14 10.21
N PHE A 41 11.86 37.84 9.96
CA PHE A 41 12.94 36.89 9.69
C PHE A 41 13.17 36.65 8.18
N MET A 42 12.45 37.35 7.30
CA MET A 42 12.64 37.31 5.85
C MET A 42 13.55 38.45 5.39
N HIS A 43 14.53 38.14 4.53
CA HIS A 43 15.51 39.11 4.05
C HIS A 43 15.18 39.72 2.67
N THR A 44 14.12 39.25 2.01
CA THR A 44 13.73 39.67 0.65
C THR A 44 12.21 39.65 0.48
N GLU A 45 11.66 40.53 -0.34
CA GLU A 45 10.26 40.41 -0.79
C GLU A 45 10.08 39.12 -1.59
N GLN A 46 9.02 38.35 -1.28
CA GLN A 46 8.73 37.08 -1.94
C GLN A 46 7.23 36.97 -2.21
N PHE A 47 6.88 36.60 -3.44
CA PHE A 47 5.49 36.46 -3.86
C PHE A 47 5.32 35.20 -4.74
N PRO A 48 4.67 34.12 -4.25
CA PRO A 48 4.13 33.91 -2.90
C PRO A 48 5.24 33.66 -1.85
N VAL A 49 4.91 33.82 -0.57
CA VAL A 49 5.78 33.45 0.56
C VAL A 49 5.77 31.93 0.79
N TYR A 50 6.82 31.37 1.38
CA TYR A 50 6.88 29.97 1.78
C TYR A 50 5.76 29.60 2.79
N ILE A 51 5.22 28.38 2.69
CA ILE A 51 4.19 27.90 3.63
C ILE A 51 4.80 27.83 5.03
N SER A 52 6.03 27.32 5.13
CA SER A 52 6.78 27.22 6.38
C SER A 52 6.88 28.54 7.12
N ASP A 53 6.99 29.66 6.39
CA ASP A 53 7.17 30.99 6.97
C ASP A 53 5.84 31.55 7.49
N ILE A 54 4.73 31.37 6.78
CA ILE A 54 3.39 31.66 7.31
C ILE A 54 3.14 30.78 8.55
N GLY A 55 3.50 29.50 8.48
CA GLY A 55 3.36 28.53 9.56
C GLY A 55 4.24 28.82 10.77
N ALA A 56 5.27 29.65 10.64
CA ALA A 56 6.13 30.08 11.74
C ALA A 56 5.53 31.24 12.57
N THR A 57 4.41 31.83 12.13
CA THR A 57 3.80 33.01 12.75
C THR A 57 2.65 32.65 13.71
N ASN A 58 1.62 33.49 13.83
CA ASN A 58 0.45 33.27 14.68
C ASN A 58 -0.37 32.03 14.28
N LEU A 59 -0.19 31.51 13.06
CA LEU A 59 -0.85 30.31 12.53
C LEU A 59 -0.12 29.00 12.88
N ARG A 60 0.95 29.04 13.67
CA ARG A 60 1.71 27.86 14.07
C ARG A 60 0.86 26.76 14.75
N PRO A 61 -0.07 27.06 15.68
CA PRO A 61 -0.91 26.01 16.27
C PRO A 61 -1.82 25.31 15.25
N LEU A 62 -2.29 26.04 14.24
CA LEU A 62 -3.08 25.49 13.13
C LEU A 62 -2.21 24.55 12.30
N PHE A 63 -1.00 24.99 11.94
CA PHE A 63 -0.07 24.20 11.15
C PHE A 63 0.32 22.88 11.84
N ILE A 64 0.65 22.92 13.13
CA ILE A 64 1.00 21.72 13.91
C ILE A 64 -0.19 20.75 14.00
N SER A 65 -1.39 21.26 14.31
CA SER A 65 -2.58 20.41 14.49
C SER A 65 -3.00 19.71 13.20
N CYS A 66 -3.01 20.44 12.09
CA CYS A 66 -3.40 19.90 10.79
C CYS A 66 -2.31 19.02 10.17
N ALA A 67 -1.02 19.30 10.38
CA ALA A 67 0.05 18.39 9.99
C ALA A 67 0.01 17.08 10.80
N GLY A 68 -0.24 17.15 12.11
CA GLY A 68 -0.44 15.95 12.94
C GLY A 68 -1.64 15.13 12.51
N TRP A 69 -2.77 15.77 12.19
CA TRP A 69 -3.95 15.11 11.64
C TRP A 69 -3.66 14.41 10.31
N GLN A 70 -3.00 15.11 9.40
CA GLN A 70 -2.67 14.56 8.10
C GLN A 70 -1.70 13.38 8.23
N GLY A 71 -0.67 13.51 9.06
CA GLY A 71 0.31 12.44 9.26
C GLY A 71 -0.30 11.19 9.87
N LEU A 72 -1.14 11.36 10.90
CA LEU A 72 -1.94 10.27 11.44
C LEU A 72 -2.86 9.65 10.38
N GLY A 73 -3.52 10.50 9.59
CA GLY A 73 -4.42 10.10 8.52
C GLY A 73 -3.73 9.30 7.41
N TYR A 74 -2.48 9.64 7.05
CA TYR A 74 -1.68 8.87 6.10
C TYR A 74 -1.38 7.47 6.64
N VAL A 75 -0.85 7.38 7.86
CA VAL A 75 -0.50 6.09 8.49
C VAL A 75 -1.73 5.20 8.63
N ILE A 76 -2.86 5.76 9.09
CA ILE A 76 -4.14 5.04 9.16
C ILE A 76 -4.59 4.59 7.78
N THR A 77 -4.48 5.44 6.76
CA THR A 77 -4.87 5.08 5.39
C THR A 77 -4.08 3.88 4.88
N VAL A 78 -2.75 3.89 4.98
CA VAL A 78 -1.91 2.78 4.54
C VAL A 78 -2.13 1.53 5.43
N ALA A 79 -2.36 1.70 6.73
CA ALA A 79 -2.72 0.60 7.63
C ALA A 79 -4.10 0.00 7.32
N CYS A 80 -5.06 0.81 6.89
CA CYS A 80 -6.37 0.34 6.41
C CYS A 80 -6.23 -0.46 5.12
N GLU A 81 -5.31 -0.09 4.22
CA GLU A 81 -4.99 -0.91 3.06
C GLU A 81 -4.47 -2.29 3.49
N PHE A 82 -3.56 -2.29 4.48
CA PHE A 82 -3.04 -3.53 5.05
C PHE A 82 -4.18 -4.39 5.60
N PHE A 83 -5.02 -3.82 6.47
CA PHE A 83 -6.13 -4.47 7.14
C PHE A 83 -7.17 -5.03 6.17
N GLN A 84 -7.56 -4.26 5.14
CA GLN A 84 -8.56 -4.69 4.16
C GLN A 84 -8.14 -5.95 3.39
N ARG A 85 -6.83 -6.18 3.23
CA ARG A 85 -6.25 -7.33 2.52
C ARG A 85 -5.81 -8.47 3.44
N SER A 86 -5.36 -8.17 4.68
CA SER A 86 -4.86 -9.16 5.63
C SER A 86 -5.90 -9.63 6.64
N GLY A 87 -6.96 -8.86 6.87
CA GLY A 87 -7.96 -9.08 7.92
C GLY A 87 -7.48 -8.77 9.34
N HIS A 88 -6.27 -8.24 9.52
CA HIS A 88 -5.70 -7.88 10.82
C HIS A 88 -4.85 -6.61 10.74
N TRP A 89 -4.67 -5.91 11.86
CA TRP A 89 -3.89 -4.68 11.90
C TRP A 89 -2.38 -4.95 11.74
N PRO A 90 -1.61 -4.02 11.14
CA PRO A 90 -0.16 -4.14 11.03
C PRO A 90 0.46 -4.17 12.44
N GLY A 91 1.38 -5.11 12.69
CA GLY A 91 2.03 -5.29 14.00
C GLY A 91 1.38 -6.33 14.92
N PHE A 92 0.08 -6.58 14.79
CA PHE A 92 -0.58 -7.71 15.47
C PHE A 92 -0.37 -9.00 14.66
N LEU A 93 0.80 -9.61 14.83
CA LEU A 93 1.06 -10.96 14.31
C LEU A 93 0.27 -11.97 15.15
N ARG A 94 -0.60 -12.75 14.51
CA ARG A 94 -1.24 -13.91 15.15
C ARG A 94 -0.14 -14.91 15.52
N SER A 95 0.18 -15.02 16.81
CA SER A 95 1.12 -16.02 17.33
C SER A 95 0.60 -17.41 16.99
N SER A 96 1.29 -18.10 16.08
CA SER A 96 0.85 -19.37 15.51
C SER A 96 1.42 -20.51 16.36
N SER A 97 0.67 -20.92 17.38
CA SER A 97 1.01 -22.06 18.24
C SER A 97 0.66 -23.42 17.59
N ASN A 98 -0.03 -23.44 16.43
CA ASN A 98 -0.34 -24.69 15.73
C ASN A 98 -0.47 -24.45 14.21
N LYS A 99 0.51 -24.91 13.43
CA LYS A 99 0.65 -24.58 11.99
C LYS A 99 -0.33 -25.33 11.08
N ASP A 100 -0.77 -26.52 11.47
CA ASP A 100 -1.59 -27.38 10.60
C ASP A 100 -3.09 -27.08 10.70
N TYR A 101 -3.63 -26.83 11.90
CA TYR A 101 -5.02 -26.37 12.07
C TYR A 101 -5.27 -24.98 11.46
N SER A 102 -4.25 -24.11 11.46
CA SER A 102 -4.35 -22.77 10.88
C SER A 102 -4.45 -22.76 9.34
N LYS A 103 -3.98 -23.81 8.66
CA LYS A 103 -3.99 -23.87 7.18
C LYS A 103 -5.39 -24.11 6.63
N VAL A 104 -6.17 -24.97 7.29
CA VAL A 104 -7.57 -25.27 6.91
C VAL A 104 -8.47 -24.06 7.20
N GLU A 105 -8.33 -23.43 8.37
CA GLU A 105 -9.06 -22.21 8.74
C GLU A 105 -8.75 -21.03 7.80
N TYR A 106 -7.52 -20.92 7.29
CA TYR A 106 -7.14 -19.87 6.34
C TYR A 106 -7.84 -20.02 4.99
N HIS A 107 -7.97 -21.25 4.49
CA HIS A 107 -8.68 -21.56 3.24
C HIS A 107 -10.17 -21.23 3.37
N GLU A 108 -10.80 -21.64 4.48
CA GLU A 108 -12.17 -21.25 4.79
C GLU A 108 -12.32 -19.74 5.01
N THR A 109 -11.32 -19.04 5.54
CA THR A 109 -11.37 -17.58 5.73
C THR A 109 -11.30 -16.82 4.40
N ILE A 110 -10.51 -17.30 3.44
CA ILE A 110 -10.47 -16.78 2.06
C ILE A 110 -11.80 -17.05 1.35
N LEU A 111 -12.36 -18.26 1.49
CA LEU A 111 -13.64 -18.65 0.88
C LEU A 111 -14.85 -17.99 1.55
N SER A 112 -14.79 -17.70 2.86
CA SER A 112 -15.87 -17.12 3.66
C SER A 112 -16.08 -15.61 3.43
N LYS A 113 -15.40 -15.02 2.44
CA LYS A 113 -15.64 -13.63 1.98
C LYS A 113 -15.37 -12.56 3.04
N LYS A 114 -14.54 -12.84 4.04
CA LYS A 114 -14.28 -11.90 5.15
C LYS A 114 -13.31 -10.75 4.80
N TYR A 115 -12.70 -10.76 3.61
CA TYR A 115 -11.77 -9.72 3.16
C TYR A 115 -12.46 -8.62 2.34
N PHE A 116 -12.20 -7.37 2.68
CA PHE A 116 -12.78 -6.21 2.01
C PHE A 116 -12.05 -5.83 0.70
N MET A 117 -10.85 -6.38 0.46
CA MET A 117 -10.03 -6.17 -0.74
C MET A 117 -9.34 -7.50 -1.12
N PRO A 118 -8.90 -7.72 -2.38
CA PRO A 118 -8.23 -8.96 -2.74
C PRO A 118 -7.01 -9.22 -1.85
N PRO A 119 -6.88 -10.43 -1.29
CA PRO A 119 -5.79 -10.75 -0.40
C PRO A 119 -4.45 -10.84 -1.17
N TYR A 120 -3.33 -10.79 -0.46
CA TYR A 120 -1.99 -10.78 -1.07
C TYR A 120 -1.68 -12.09 -1.77
N TYR A 121 -1.07 -12.09 -2.95
CA TYR A 121 -0.64 -13.34 -3.60
C TYR A 121 0.65 -13.89 -2.99
N THR A 122 1.55 -13.03 -2.49
CA THR A 122 2.78 -13.49 -1.82
C THR A 122 3.15 -12.73 -0.56
N ARG A 123 4.08 -13.33 0.20
CA ARG A 123 4.71 -12.71 1.38
C ARG A 123 5.45 -11.42 1.05
N HIS A 124 6.03 -11.29 -0.15
CA HIS A 124 6.75 -10.08 -0.56
C HIS A 124 5.82 -8.88 -0.69
N GLU A 125 4.62 -9.05 -1.24
CA GLU A 125 3.62 -7.98 -1.34
C GLU A 125 3.17 -7.49 0.03
N ARG A 126 2.97 -8.41 0.98
CA ARG A 126 2.64 -8.09 2.38
C ARG A 126 3.79 -7.36 3.07
N ASN A 127 5.02 -7.80 2.86
CA ASN A 127 6.19 -7.17 3.49
C ASN A 127 6.42 -5.75 2.93
N LEU A 128 6.16 -5.51 1.64
CA LEU A 128 6.28 -4.18 1.03
C LEU A 128 5.28 -3.17 1.61
N ILE A 129 4.01 -3.53 1.78
CA ILE A 129 3.03 -2.63 2.41
C ILE A 129 3.34 -2.40 3.89
N PHE A 130 3.84 -3.43 4.59
CA PHE A 130 4.28 -3.26 5.98
C PHE A 130 5.47 -2.30 6.08
N ALA A 131 6.44 -2.42 5.17
CA ALA A 131 7.55 -1.46 5.07
C ALA A 131 7.04 -0.05 4.73
N ALA A 132 6.05 0.07 3.84
CA ALA A 132 5.44 1.36 3.50
C ALA A 132 4.76 2.03 4.71
N VAL A 133 4.08 1.27 5.58
CA VAL A 133 3.50 1.78 6.84
C VAL A 133 4.59 2.32 7.76
N ILE A 134 5.69 1.59 7.97
CA ILE A 134 6.76 2.00 8.88
C ILE A 134 7.50 3.22 8.33
N LEU A 135 7.98 3.15 7.08
CA LEU A 135 8.71 4.25 6.45
C LEU A 135 7.84 5.50 6.35
N GLY A 136 6.57 5.32 5.99
CA GLY A 136 5.57 6.36 5.98
C GLY A 136 5.39 7.01 7.34
N GLY A 137 5.15 6.20 8.38
CA GLY A 137 4.99 6.70 9.75
C GLY A 137 6.20 7.47 10.27
N LEU A 138 7.43 7.01 9.97
CA LEU A 138 8.64 7.76 10.30
C LEU A 138 8.73 9.09 9.52
N GLY A 139 8.32 9.09 8.25
CA GLY A 139 8.22 10.30 7.44
C GLY A 139 7.22 11.31 8.03
N GLU A 140 6.02 10.87 8.39
CA GLU A 140 4.98 11.73 8.97
C GLU A 140 5.39 12.30 10.33
N VAL A 141 6.14 11.55 11.13
CA VAL A 141 6.75 12.10 12.36
C VAL A 141 7.75 13.21 12.02
N ALA A 142 8.56 13.07 10.96
CA ALA A 142 9.46 14.13 10.53
C ALA A 142 8.70 15.38 10.04
N LEU A 143 7.55 15.20 9.36
CA LEU A 143 6.67 16.31 8.98
C LEU A 143 6.09 17.02 10.22
N LEU A 144 5.61 16.26 11.22
CA LEU A 144 5.15 16.87 12.46
C LEU A 144 6.28 17.67 13.14
N MET A 145 7.49 17.11 13.20
CA MET A 145 8.66 17.79 13.75
C MET A 145 9.05 19.05 12.97
N CYS A 146 8.84 19.08 11.64
CA CYS A 146 9.09 20.30 10.86
C CYS A 146 8.13 21.43 11.21
N THR A 147 6.89 21.12 11.61
CA THR A 147 5.94 22.14 12.08
C THR A 147 6.26 22.65 13.49
N ILE A 148 6.91 21.82 14.31
CA ILE A 148 7.35 22.19 15.66
C ILE A 148 8.62 23.04 15.58
N PHE A 149 9.63 22.64 14.81
CA PHE A 149 10.84 23.44 14.61
C PHE A 149 10.61 24.47 13.50
N SER A 150 10.15 25.66 13.88
CA SER A 150 9.83 26.73 12.92
C SER A 150 11.07 27.31 12.25
N THR A 151 10.89 27.81 11.02
CA THR A 151 11.93 28.49 10.24
C THR A 151 12.46 29.75 10.95
N ALA A 152 11.65 30.39 11.78
CA ALA A 152 12.03 31.59 12.54
C ALA A 152 13.08 31.34 13.65
N LEU A 153 13.10 30.16 14.27
CA LEU A 153 14.00 29.86 15.40
C LEU A 153 15.08 28.82 15.02
N TYR A 154 14.73 27.83 14.20
CA TYR A 154 15.57 26.67 13.92
C TYR A 154 15.57 26.31 12.43
N HIS A 155 15.95 27.26 11.58
CA HIS A 155 15.92 27.12 10.11
C HIS A 155 16.63 25.84 9.59
N HIS A 156 17.85 25.55 10.07
CA HIS A 156 18.59 24.37 9.64
C HIS A 156 17.91 23.05 10.03
N VAL A 157 17.32 22.98 11.22
CA VAL A 157 16.60 21.79 11.69
C VAL A 157 15.35 21.59 10.86
N HIS A 158 14.58 22.65 10.62
CA HIS A 158 13.38 22.61 9.77
C HIS A 158 13.70 22.01 8.39
N LEU A 159 14.70 22.57 7.71
CA LEU A 159 15.09 22.12 6.37
C LEU A 159 15.56 20.65 6.37
N SER A 160 16.32 20.23 7.39
CA SER A 160 16.75 18.84 7.53
C SER A 160 15.57 17.87 7.71
N MET A 161 14.55 18.25 8.49
CA MET A 161 13.36 17.43 8.75
C MET A 161 12.47 17.32 7.52
N VAL A 162 12.32 18.40 6.74
CA VAL A 162 11.65 18.36 5.43
C VAL A 162 12.38 17.39 4.49
N GLY A 163 13.71 17.43 4.44
CA GLY A 163 14.51 16.49 3.66
C GLY A 163 14.28 15.03 4.07
N VAL A 164 14.30 14.73 5.37
CA VAL A 164 14.03 13.39 5.90
C VAL A 164 12.61 12.94 5.57
N PHE A 165 11.61 13.81 5.72
CA PHE A 165 10.22 13.55 5.32
C PHE A 165 10.13 13.16 3.85
N VAL A 166 10.69 13.98 2.94
CA VAL A 166 10.63 13.73 1.49
C VAL A 166 11.26 12.38 1.12
N VAL A 167 12.42 12.04 1.69
CA VAL A 167 13.12 10.78 1.41
C VAL A 167 12.34 9.57 1.94
N LEU A 168 11.85 9.62 3.18
CA LEU A 168 11.09 8.53 3.77
C LEU A 168 9.74 8.31 3.07
N MET A 169 9.05 9.39 2.71
CA MET A 169 7.81 9.34 1.94
C MET A 169 8.04 8.81 0.53
N PHE A 170 9.13 9.20 -0.13
CA PHE A 170 9.52 8.64 -1.43
C PHE A 170 9.65 7.11 -1.35
N PHE A 171 10.38 6.57 -0.37
CA PHE A 171 10.53 5.13 -0.22
C PHE A 171 9.22 4.43 0.17
N SER A 172 8.39 5.06 1.02
CA SER A 172 7.06 4.56 1.37
C SER A 172 6.17 4.39 0.12
N VAL A 173 6.07 5.43 -0.71
CA VAL A 173 5.29 5.41 -1.95
C VAL A 173 5.89 4.47 -2.99
N CYS A 174 7.22 4.34 -3.06
CA CYS A 174 7.89 3.34 -3.90
C CYS A 174 7.50 1.91 -3.51
N CYS A 175 7.52 1.59 -2.22
CA CYS A 175 7.09 0.28 -1.71
C CYS A 175 5.61 0.00 -2.01
N GLN A 176 4.74 0.99 -1.82
CA GLN A 176 3.33 0.87 -2.20
C GLN A 176 3.18 0.67 -3.72
N THR A 177 3.89 1.42 -4.54
CA THR A 177 3.85 1.29 -6.01
C THR A 177 4.35 -0.08 -6.48
N ALA A 178 5.47 -0.56 -5.92
CA ALA A 178 6.02 -1.87 -6.22
C ALA A 178 5.04 -3.00 -5.86
N GLN A 179 4.36 -2.88 -4.72
CA GLN A 179 3.31 -3.82 -4.33
C GLN A 179 2.18 -3.89 -5.38
N TYR A 180 1.66 -2.75 -5.85
CA TYR A 180 0.60 -2.73 -6.86
C TYR A 180 1.07 -3.30 -8.21
N PHE A 181 2.32 -3.09 -8.60
CA PHE A 181 2.88 -3.72 -9.80
C PHE A 181 2.98 -5.25 -9.66
N MET A 182 3.49 -5.75 -8.53
CA MET A 182 3.60 -7.19 -8.27
C MET A 182 2.22 -7.86 -8.29
N MET A 183 1.24 -7.23 -7.63
CA MET A 183 -0.13 -7.69 -7.59
C MET A 183 -0.78 -7.64 -8.98
N GLY A 184 -0.53 -6.56 -9.73
CA GLY A 184 -1.09 -6.36 -11.06
C GLY A 184 -0.60 -7.36 -12.09
N ARG A 185 0.70 -7.70 -12.05
CA ARG A 185 1.31 -8.72 -12.92
C ARG A 185 0.72 -10.10 -12.72
N ARG A 186 0.50 -10.50 -11.47
CA ARG A 186 -0.08 -11.83 -11.18
C ARG A 186 -1.55 -11.90 -11.52
N TYR A 187 -2.30 -10.87 -11.18
CA TYR A 187 -3.71 -10.81 -11.55
C TYR A 187 -3.90 -10.77 -13.09
N ALA A 188 -2.97 -10.20 -13.85
CA ALA A 188 -3.02 -10.23 -15.32
C ALA A 188 -2.97 -11.65 -15.90
N LEU A 189 -2.28 -12.58 -15.23
CA LEU A 189 -2.19 -13.98 -15.62
C LEU A 189 -3.44 -14.77 -15.21
N PHE A 190 -4.10 -14.39 -14.11
CA PHE A 190 -5.34 -15.03 -13.64
C PHE A 190 -6.62 -14.53 -14.32
N HIS A 191 -6.52 -13.46 -15.12
CA HIS A 191 -7.71 -12.92 -15.77
C HIS A 191 -8.24 -13.95 -16.78
N PRO A 192 -9.55 -14.24 -16.86
CA PRO A 192 -10.09 -15.27 -17.77
C PRO A 192 -9.93 -14.93 -19.26
N LEU A 193 -9.48 -13.71 -19.57
CA LEU A 193 -9.11 -13.29 -20.94
C LEU A 193 -7.62 -13.53 -21.24
N SER A 194 -6.85 -14.06 -20.29
CA SER A 194 -5.46 -14.47 -20.50
C SER A 194 -5.45 -15.82 -21.23
N SER A 195 -4.72 -15.91 -22.33
CA SER A 195 -4.53 -17.16 -23.08
C SER A 195 -3.39 -18.03 -22.51
N GLU A 196 -2.74 -17.59 -21.44
CA GLU A 196 -1.56 -18.25 -20.88
C GLU A 196 -1.88 -19.08 -19.64
N ASN A 197 -1.20 -20.23 -19.52
CA ASN A 197 -1.32 -21.12 -18.38
C ASN A 197 -0.84 -20.42 -17.09
N PRO A 198 -1.56 -20.58 -15.96
CA PRO A 198 -1.19 -19.98 -14.67
C PRO A 198 0.22 -20.36 -14.18
N ASP A 199 0.70 -21.55 -14.56
CA ASP A 199 2.02 -22.08 -14.16
C ASP A 199 3.20 -21.30 -14.79
N ALA A 200 2.94 -20.51 -15.84
CA ALA A 200 3.95 -19.67 -16.48
C ALA A 200 4.55 -18.62 -15.51
N ILE A 201 3.88 -18.29 -14.40
CA ILE A 201 4.34 -17.32 -13.38
C ILE A 201 5.77 -17.59 -12.93
N HIS A 202 6.17 -18.86 -12.78
CA HIS A 202 7.51 -19.22 -12.31
C HIS A 202 8.60 -19.10 -13.39
N ALA A 203 8.21 -19.17 -14.67
CA ALA A 203 9.11 -19.05 -15.80
C ALA A 203 9.32 -17.60 -16.26
N LEU A 204 8.39 -16.69 -15.92
CA LEU A 204 8.47 -15.29 -16.32
C LEU A 204 9.50 -14.50 -15.51
N LYS A 205 10.42 -13.82 -16.22
CA LYS A 205 11.36 -12.90 -15.60
C LYS A 205 10.66 -11.67 -15.04
N TRP A 206 11.30 -11.00 -14.07
CA TRP A 206 10.74 -9.86 -13.35
C TRP A 206 10.36 -8.65 -14.23
N TYR A 207 10.92 -8.52 -15.44
CA TYR A 207 10.61 -7.44 -16.39
C TYR A 207 9.58 -7.83 -17.47
N GLN A 208 9.23 -9.12 -17.57
CA GLN A 208 8.28 -9.60 -18.57
C GLN A 208 6.85 -9.48 -18.01
N LEU A 209 5.99 -8.84 -18.82
CA LEU A 209 4.56 -8.76 -18.60
C LEU A 209 3.88 -9.69 -19.60
N ALA A 210 3.23 -10.73 -19.10
CA ALA A 210 2.36 -11.58 -19.92
C ALA A 210 0.94 -11.64 -19.33
N GLY A 211 -0.05 -11.94 -20.17
CA GLY A 211 -1.46 -11.84 -19.86
C GLY A 211 -2.11 -10.47 -20.15
N TYR A 212 -3.23 -10.18 -19.48
CA TYR A 212 -4.05 -9.00 -19.76
C TYR A 212 -3.45 -7.70 -19.19
N LYS A 213 -2.96 -6.82 -20.07
CA LYS A 213 -2.17 -5.62 -19.70
C LYS A 213 -2.93 -4.55 -18.90
N TYR A 214 -4.23 -4.37 -19.13
CA TYR A 214 -5.02 -3.28 -18.53
C TYR A 214 -5.77 -3.69 -17.25
N ASN A 215 -5.00 -4.11 -16.26
CA ASN A 215 -5.54 -4.47 -14.95
C ASN A 215 -5.70 -3.23 -14.04
N LYS A 216 -6.75 -3.22 -13.19
CA LYS A 216 -6.99 -2.16 -12.19
C LYS A 216 -5.77 -1.84 -11.33
N PHE A 217 -4.98 -2.86 -10.96
CA PHE A 217 -3.77 -2.68 -10.15
C PHE A 217 -2.63 -2.03 -10.93
N ILE A 218 -2.49 -2.34 -12.23
CA ILE A 218 -1.48 -1.72 -13.11
C ILE A 218 -1.84 -0.27 -13.42
N ILE A 219 -3.12 0.03 -13.62
CA ILE A 219 -3.61 1.41 -13.80
C ILE A 219 -3.28 2.23 -12.55
N SER A 220 -3.61 1.72 -11.37
CA SER A 220 -3.26 2.35 -10.09
C SER A 220 -1.76 2.55 -9.89
N ALA A 221 -0.96 1.50 -10.16
CA ALA A 221 0.50 1.60 -10.07
C ALA A 221 1.05 2.68 -11.01
N SER A 222 0.53 2.74 -12.24
CA SER A 222 0.94 3.74 -13.23
C SER A 222 0.59 5.16 -12.77
N MET A 223 -0.59 5.38 -12.20
CA MET A 223 -0.97 6.68 -11.61
C MET A 223 -0.01 7.08 -10.48
N LYS A 224 0.40 6.14 -9.61
CA LYS A 224 1.39 6.43 -8.56
C LYS A 224 2.78 6.71 -9.11
N VAL A 225 3.21 6.02 -10.18
CA VAL A 225 4.49 6.32 -10.85
C VAL A 225 4.48 7.73 -11.42
N VAL A 226 3.41 8.12 -12.12
CA VAL A 226 3.27 9.49 -12.66
C VAL A 226 3.27 10.50 -11.52
N TRP A 227 2.53 10.23 -10.45
CA TRP A 227 2.50 11.07 -9.26
C TRP A 227 3.89 11.23 -8.63
N LEU A 228 4.62 10.13 -8.46
CA LEU A 228 5.96 10.11 -7.87
C LEU A 228 6.99 10.81 -8.75
N ALA A 229 6.93 10.60 -10.08
CA ALA A 229 7.83 11.26 -11.02
C ALA A 229 7.65 12.79 -10.97
N LEU A 230 6.41 13.27 -10.96
CA LEU A 230 6.11 14.70 -10.83
C LEU A 230 6.54 15.24 -9.46
N ALA A 231 6.31 14.49 -8.37
CA ALA A 231 6.75 14.87 -7.03
C ALA A 231 8.28 15.01 -6.96
N VAL A 232 9.04 14.09 -7.56
CA VAL A 232 10.51 14.16 -7.61
C VAL A 232 10.98 15.37 -8.42
N VAL A 233 10.38 15.63 -9.59
CA VAL A 233 10.71 16.80 -10.40
C VAL A 233 10.49 18.09 -9.61
N TRP A 234 9.34 18.23 -8.95
CA TRP A 234 9.03 19.42 -8.17
C TRP A 234 9.90 19.55 -6.91
N ALA A 235 10.27 18.44 -6.26
CA ALA A 235 11.21 18.44 -5.14
C ALA A 235 12.62 18.90 -5.56
N ILE A 236 13.09 18.46 -6.73
CA ILE A 236 14.36 18.94 -7.29
C ILE A 236 14.28 20.42 -7.64
N CYS A 237 13.17 20.87 -8.26
CA CYS A 237 12.97 22.30 -8.54
C CYS A 237 12.95 23.15 -7.27
N PHE A 238 12.28 22.68 -6.22
CA PHE A 238 12.26 23.33 -4.90
C PHE A 238 13.68 23.47 -4.31
N ALA A 239 14.50 22.40 -4.39
CA ALA A 239 15.84 22.40 -3.82
C ALA A 239 16.90 23.15 -4.67
N ALA A 240 16.77 23.15 -6.00
CA ALA A 240 17.80 23.65 -6.91
C ALA A 240 17.63 25.13 -7.31
N ILE A 241 16.43 25.69 -7.17
CA ILE A 241 16.15 27.07 -7.58
C ILE A 241 16.61 28.04 -6.49
N SER A 242 17.51 28.97 -6.87
CA SER A 242 18.03 30.01 -5.97
C SER A 242 17.10 31.21 -5.80
N ASP A 243 16.07 31.33 -6.64
CA ASP A 243 15.06 32.40 -6.55
C ASP A 243 13.97 32.01 -5.55
N ASN A 244 13.94 32.72 -4.43
CA ASN A 244 13.06 32.39 -3.30
C ASN A 244 11.57 32.42 -3.66
N SER A 245 11.14 33.35 -4.52
CA SER A 245 9.71 33.44 -4.90
C SER A 245 9.28 32.22 -5.73
N LYS A 246 10.16 31.77 -6.63
CA LYS A 246 9.88 30.58 -7.46
C LYS A 246 9.98 29.30 -6.65
N SER A 247 10.94 29.19 -5.74
CA SER A 247 11.05 28.04 -4.85
C SER A 247 9.82 27.92 -3.93
N ALA A 248 9.32 29.04 -3.39
CA ALA A 248 8.07 29.06 -2.62
C ALA A 248 6.87 28.52 -3.42
N CYS A 249 6.73 28.85 -4.70
CA CYS A 249 5.72 28.24 -5.56
C CYS A 249 5.82 26.71 -5.60
N PHE A 250 7.02 26.15 -5.67
CA PHE A 250 7.22 24.69 -5.67
C PHE A 250 6.91 24.05 -4.32
N GLU A 251 7.16 24.74 -3.20
CA GLU A 251 6.72 24.28 -1.87
C GLU A 251 5.19 24.16 -1.81
N TRP A 252 4.48 25.20 -2.24
CA TRP A 252 3.01 25.18 -2.33
C TRP A 252 2.52 24.08 -3.26
N LEU A 253 3.12 23.97 -4.44
CA LEU A 253 2.76 22.94 -5.42
C LEU A 253 2.94 21.54 -4.83
N LEU A 254 4.06 21.26 -4.15
CA LEU A 254 4.32 19.97 -3.49
C LEU A 254 3.33 19.69 -2.36
N ALA A 255 3.04 20.69 -1.52
CA ALA A 255 2.11 20.55 -0.42
C ALA A 255 0.68 20.21 -0.89
N PHE A 256 0.22 20.84 -1.98
CA PHE A 256 -1.05 20.45 -2.61
C PHE A 256 -0.93 19.12 -3.34
N TRP A 257 0.17 18.85 -4.04
CA TRP A 257 0.38 17.57 -4.75
C TRP A 257 0.29 16.37 -3.83
N PHE A 258 0.75 16.54 -2.60
CA PHE A 258 0.66 15.49 -1.59
C PHE A 258 -0.76 15.02 -1.31
N GLY A 259 -1.76 15.90 -1.36
CA GLY A 259 -3.16 15.49 -1.24
C GLY A 259 -3.68 14.66 -2.43
N VAL A 260 -3.07 14.80 -3.61
CA VAL A 260 -3.41 13.97 -4.78
C VAL A 260 -3.11 12.50 -4.53
N LEU A 261 -2.10 12.18 -3.72
CA LEU A 261 -1.81 10.81 -3.31
C LEU A 261 -3.01 10.17 -2.57
N PHE A 262 -3.65 10.91 -1.66
CA PHE A 262 -4.84 10.42 -0.95
C PHE A 262 -6.02 10.15 -1.89
N MET A 263 -6.20 10.99 -2.92
CA MET A 263 -7.22 10.76 -3.96
C MET A 263 -6.94 9.47 -4.75
N ILE A 264 -5.68 9.21 -5.11
CA ILE A 264 -5.27 7.96 -5.76
C ILE A 264 -5.55 6.77 -4.85
N ILE A 265 -5.19 6.84 -3.57
CA ILE A 265 -5.44 5.73 -2.61
C ILE A 265 -6.95 5.51 -2.38
N SER A 266 -7.75 6.58 -2.33
CA SER A 266 -9.22 6.46 -2.25
C SER A 266 -9.79 5.72 -3.45
N TRP A 267 -9.31 6.05 -4.66
CA TRP A 267 -9.69 5.34 -5.88
C TRP A 267 -9.34 3.85 -5.81
N ASP A 268 -8.19 3.51 -5.23
CA ASP A 268 -7.79 2.12 -5.04
C ASP A 268 -8.70 1.37 -4.08
N PHE A 269 -9.12 2.00 -2.99
CA PHE A 269 -10.07 1.40 -2.05
C PHE A 269 -11.43 1.19 -2.71
N TYR A 270 -11.88 2.15 -3.51
CA TYR A 270 -13.13 2.02 -4.27
C TYR A 270 -13.07 0.86 -5.29
N MET A 271 -12.01 0.79 -6.10
CA MET A 271 -11.83 -0.27 -7.10
C MET A 271 -11.48 -1.63 -6.50
N GLY A 272 -10.73 -1.62 -5.40
CA GLY A 272 -10.37 -2.79 -4.62
C GLY A 272 -11.58 -3.39 -3.94
N GLY A 273 -12.41 -2.59 -3.28
CA GLY A 273 -13.63 -3.03 -2.60
C GLY A 273 -14.65 -3.68 -3.52
N ARG A 274 -14.65 -3.33 -4.82
CA ARG A 274 -15.55 -3.91 -5.82
C ARG A 274 -15.05 -5.22 -6.44
N TYR A 275 -13.98 -5.82 -5.90
CA TYR A 275 -13.39 -7.02 -6.51
C TYR A 275 -14.37 -8.20 -6.61
N MET A 276 -15.26 -8.38 -5.64
CA MET A 276 -16.28 -9.44 -5.65
C MET A 276 -17.42 -9.20 -6.65
N TYR A 277 -17.66 -7.95 -7.03
CA TYR A 277 -18.70 -7.56 -8.01
C TYR A 277 -18.13 -7.45 -9.43
N SER A 278 -16.87 -7.85 -9.64
CA SER A 278 -16.24 -7.80 -10.96
C SER A 278 -16.88 -8.82 -11.89
N LYS A 279 -17.15 -8.41 -13.13
CA LYS A 279 -17.82 -9.20 -14.17
C LYS A 279 -17.20 -10.58 -14.39
N TYR A 280 -15.91 -10.74 -14.10
CA TYR A 280 -15.14 -11.95 -14.39
C TYR A 280 -14.83 -12.82 -13.16
N PHE A 281 -15.25 -12.40 -11.96
CA PHE A 281 -14.87 -13.08 -10.71
C PHE A 281 -15.63 -14.39 -10.47
N HIS A 282 -16.82 -14.55 -11.06
CA HIS A 282 -17.64 -15.76 -10.93
C HIS A 282 -17.08 -16.97 -11.71
N GLN A 283 -16.07 -16.77 -12.55
CA GLN A 283 -15.47 -17.81 -13.40
C GLN A 283 -14.25 -18.47 -12.73
N ILE A 284 -13.83 -17.97 -11.57
CA ILE A 284 -12.67 -18.49 -10.83
C ILE A 284 -13.20 -19.50 -9.80
N GLU A 285 -13.44 -20.73 -10.24
CA GLU A 285 -14.02 -21.80 -9.38
C GLU A 285 -12.99 -22.44 -8.43
N ALA A 286 -11.69 -22.25 -8.66
CA ALA A 286 -10.66 -22.77 -7.77
C ALA A 286 -9.54 -21.74 -7.57
N ILE A 287 -9.50 -21.14 -6.36
CA ILE A 287 -8.31 -20.46 -5.82
C ILE A 287 -7.35 -21.54 -5.28
N HIS A 288 -7.22 -22.69 -5.96
CA HIS A 288 -6.30 -23.75 -5.57
C HIS A 288 -4.96 -23.52 -6.27
N GLY A 289 -3.89 -23.28 -5.50
CA GLY A 289 -2.51 -23.21 -5.98
C GLY A 289 -1.77 -21.90 -5.72
N TYR A 290 -2.45 -20.86 -5.22
CA TYR A 290 -1.98 -19.49 -5.40
C TYR A 290 -1.33 -18.85 -4.19
N TYR A 291 -1.50 -19.45 -3.01
CA TYR A 291 -0.69 -19.15 -1.86
C TYR A 291 0.45 -20.16 -1.78
N LYS A 292 1.63 -19.75 -1.29
CA LYS A 292 2.74 -20.68 -0.96
C LYS A 292 2.31 -21.88 -0.09
N TYR A 293 1.13 -21.80 0.54
CA TYR A 293 0.54 -22.85 1.34
C TYR A 293 -0.21 -23.92 0.50
N ASP A 294 -0.64 -23.64 -0.72
CA ASP A 294 -1.30 -24.62 -1.60
C ASP A 294 -0.31 -25.59 -2.25
N SER A 295 0.89 -25.13 -2.60
CA SER A 295 1.97 -26.01 -3.09
C SER A 295 2.42 -27.02 -2.02
N GLU A 296 2.35 -26.63 -0.74
CA GLU A 296 2.65 -27.52 0.38
C GLU A 296 1.51 -28.50 0.66
N ILE A 297 0.24 -28.12 0.41
CA ILE A 297 -0.94 -28.99 0.63
C ILE A 297 -1.12 -30.01 -0.50
N SER A 298 -0.87 -29.63 -1.75
CA SER A 298 -0.84 -30.56 -2.89
C SER A 298 0.25 -31.61 -2.68
N SER A 299 1.47 -31.17 -2.34
CA SER A 299 2.58 -32.05 -1.95
C SER A 299 2.26 -32.93 -0.74
N SER A 300 1.58 -32.41 0.30
CA SER A 300 1.22 -33.21 1.47
C SER A 300 0.08 -34.21 1.18
N LYS A 301 -0.88 -33.85 0.32
CA LYS A 301 -1.95 -34.77 -0.12
C LYS A 301 -1.40 -35.87 -1.01
N GLU A 302 -0.50 -35.56 -1.95
CA GLU A 302 0.20 -36.56 -2.75
C GLU A 302 1.07 -37.47 -1.87
N SER A 303 1.79 -36.91 -0.90
CA SER A 303 2.57 -37.68 0.08
C SER A 303 1.70 -38.58 0.96
N SER A 304 0.55 -38.09 1.42
CA SER A 304 -0.39 -38.85 2.25
C SER A 304 -1.09 -39.96 1.47
N PHE A 305 -1.43 -39.71 0.19
CA PHE A 305 -2.03 -40.72 -0.67
C PHE A 305 -1.00 -41.79 -1.05
N ALA A 306 0.25 -41.40 -1.31
CA ALA A 306 1.35 -42.32 -1.54
C ALA A 306 1.67 -43.19 -0.31
N SER A 307 1.61 -42.65 0.91
CA SER A 307 1.81 -43.43 2.13
C SER A 307 0.67 -44.41 2.38
N THR A 308 -0.59 -44.02 2.16
CA THR A 308 -1.74 -44.94 2.30
C THR A 308 -1.72 -46.07 1.27
N ILE A 309 -1.30 -45.80 0.03
CA ILE A 309 -1.12 -46.85 -0.99
C ILE A 309 0.04 -47.79 -0.62
N SER A 310 1.13 -47.24 -0.06
CA SER A 310 2.26 -48.04 0.43
C SER A 310 1.85 -48.97 1.57
N GLU A 311 1.08 -48.48 2.54
CA GLU A 311 0.57 -49.27 3.68
C GLU A 311 -0.41 -50.36 3.22
N ALA A 312 -1.36 -50.02 2.34
CA ALA A 312 -2.30 -50.99 1.78
C ALA A 312 -1.59 -52.10 0.97
N LYS A 313 -0.48 -51.78 0.30
CA LYS A 313 0.30 -52.74 -0.49
C LYS A 313 1.20 -53.64 0.38
N LEU A 314 1.54 -53.20 1.59
CA LEU A 314 2.26 -54.01 2.58
C LEU A 314 1.31 -54.99 3.29
N GLU A 315 0.08 -54.56 3.63
CA GLU A 315 -0.96 -55.45 4.18
C GLU A 315 -1.35 -56.56 3.18
N ASP A 316 -1.56 -56.22 1.91
CA ASP A 316 -1.91 -57.21 0.87
C ASP A 316 -0.78 -58.23 0.59
N SER A 317 0.48 -57.86 0.90
CA SER A 317 1.63 -58.78 0.83
C SER A 317 1.79 -59.67 2.06
N ALA A 318 1.40 -59.19 3.24
CA ALA A 318 1.45 -59.96 4.49
C ALA A 318 0.36 -61.04 4.53
N ASP A 319 -0.84 -60.74 4.02
CA ASP A 319 -1.94 -61.70 3.92
C ASP A 319 -1.65 -62.80 2.89
N ALA A 320 -0.92 -62.49 1.81
CA ALA A 320 -0.53 -63.48 0.80
C ALA A 320 0.50 -64.50 1.31
N ASP A 321 1.42 -64.09 2.20
CA ASP A 321 2.40 -64.98 2.82
C ASP A 321 1.78 -65.85 3.92
N GLU A 322 0.77 -65.35 4.65
CA GLU A 322 0.06 -66.12 5.69
C GLU A 322 -0.83 -67.25 5.10
N ILE A 323 -1.38 -67.05 3.90
CA ILE A 323 -2.15 -68.08 3.16
C ILE A 323 -1.23 -69.21 2.66
N ASN A 324 0.04 -68.94 2.39
CA ASN A 324 0.98 -69.94 1.88
C ASN A 324 1.57 -70.83 2.99
N ILE A 325 1.64 -70.33 4.23
CA ILE A 325 2.11 -71.09 5.40
C ILE A 325 1.05 -72.11 5.86
N ASN A 326 -0.24 -71.81 5.73
CA ASN A 326 -1.33 -72.72 6.11
C ASN A 326 -1.60 -73.86 5.11
N ASN A 327 -0.93 -73.89 3.95
CA ASN A 327 -1.05 -74.96 2.95
C ASN A 327 0.14 -75.95 2.93
N GLN A 328 1.05 -75.87 3.93
CA GLN A 328 2.21 -76.79 4.06
C GLN A 328 2.22 -77.64 5.33
N VAL A 329 1.08 -77.83 6.01
CA VAL A 329 0.94 -78.75 7.16
C VAL A 329 0.07 -79.95 6.82
#